data_AF-A0A7S1YQW7-F1
#
_entry.id   AF-A0A7S1YQW7-F1
#
_cell.length_a   1.000
_cell.length_b   1.000
_cell.length_c   1.000
_cell.angle_alpha   90.00
_cell.angle_beta   90.00
_cell.angle_gamma   90.00
#
_symmetry.space_group_name_H-M   'P 1'
#
loop_
_entity.id
_entity.type
_entity.pdbx_description
1 polymer ?
#
loop_
_entity_poly.entity_id
_entity_poly.type
_entity_poly.pdbx_seq_one_letter_code
_entity_poly.pdbx_strand_id
1 'polypeptide(L)'
;SVGKKFLRTIDLGSDQERDVIERFLPFSFEAVNKATVEFKRKERRFVYTTPKSYLELIKLYGGLLEEKRSNAFAAIKRLENGLSKLRETSESVAKLEEDLKVMLEDAATKKETAEGIAEVVAKEKASVEVQTANAQIEKEQVSKIAEEVGRKQRDTESDLAKAEPAVEAAMSALDTLDQKDLSSCKGMLKPPPKLDEVFAATMCLLAGIMPSIVVQKSGRVKDVSWDAAKKQLMGNIKEYMMHMKDIKKHVDDNTINHNNFKEVRQYIEKDYFNVETIKTKNQAAAGLCSFVLNIVTYYDIVITVEPKRKALAEANVQLSEANTKLKSVMENVATLEERLAKITKE
;
A
#
# COMPACT_ATOMS: atom_id res chain seq x y z
N SER A 1 -3.40 -54.37 -100.85
CA SER A 1 -2.83 -55.57 -100.21
C SER A 1 -3.71 -56.00 -99.05
N VAL A 2 -3.86 -57.31 -98.80
CA VAL A 2 -4.67 -57.88 -97.72
C VAL A 2 -4.25 -57.34 -96.35
N GLY A 3 -2.93 -57.24 -96.08
CA GLY A 3 -2.41 -56.70 -94.82
C GLY A 3 -2.88 -55.27 -94.53
N LYS A 4 -2.77 -54.36 -95.51
CA LYS A 4 -3.23 -52.95 -95.37
C LYS A 4 -4.72 -52.84 -95.03
N LYS A 5 -5.56 -53.74 -95.56
CA LYS A 5 -7.01 -53.72 -95.29
C LYS A 5 -7.33 -54.07 -93.83
N PHE A 6 -6.63 -55.05 -93.26
CA PHE A 6 -6.83 -55.48 -91.87
C PHE A 6 -6.09 -54.59 -90.84
N LEU A 7 -5.00 -53.93 -91.24
CA LEU A 7 -4.26 -52.99 -90.38
C LEU A 7 -4.87 -51.58 -90.36
N ARG A 8 -5.80 -51.27 -91.27
CA ARG A 8 -6.45 -49.94 -91.35
C ARG A 8 -7.21 -49.57 -90.07
N THR A 9 -7.80 -50.56 -89.40
CA THR A 9 -8.59 -50.37 -88.17
C THR A 9 -7.73 -50.27 -86.91
N ILE A 10 -6.43 -50.55 -87.02
CA ILE A 10 -5.49 -50.51 -85.90
C ILE A 10 -4.76 -49.17 -85.97
N ASP A 11 -4.65 -48.49 -84.83
CA ASP A 11 -3.78 -47.33 -84.69
C ASP A 11 -2.32 -47.81 -84.62
N LEU A 12 -1.51 -47.45 -85.61
CA LEU A 12 -0.11 -47.87 -85.72
C LEU A 12 0.88 -46.75 -85.39
N GLY A 13 0.38 -45.62 -84.86
CA GLY A 13 1.20 -44.44 -84.62
C GLY A 13 1.27 -43.55 -85.87
N SER A 14 2.44 -42.97 -86.11
CA SER A 14 2.69 -42.06 -87.22
C SER A 14 2.56 -42.74 -88.59
N ASP A 15 2.35 -41.93 -89.63
CA ASP A 15 2.24 -42.43 -91.02
C ASP A 15 3.51 -43.17 -91.48
N GLN A 16 4.68 -42.77 -90.96
CA GLN A 16 5.96 -43.44 -91.22
C GLN A 16 6.02 -44.82 -90.57
N GLU A 17 5.64 -44.94 -89.30
CA GLU A 17 5.59 -46.23 -88.59
C GLU A 17 4.58 -47.18 -89.23
N ARG A 18 3.42 -46.63 -89.62
CA ARG A 18 2.38 -47.37 -90.35
C ARG A 18 2.93 -47.96 -91.66
N ASP A 19 3.61 -47.19 -92.50
CA ASP A 19 4.16 -47.70 -93.77
C ASP A 19 5.20 -48.82 -93.53
N VAL A 20 6.06 -48.67 -92.52
CA VAL A 20 7.04 -49.69 -92.14
C VAL A 20 6.35 -50.99 -91.70
N ILE A 21 5.34 -50.90 -90.82
CA ILE A 21 4.61 -52.06 -90.29
C ILE A 21 3.83 -52.77 -91.39
N GLU A 22 3.17 -52.00 -92.27
CA GLU A 22 2.42 -52.54 -93.41
C GLU A 22 3.29 -53.29 -94.43
N ARG A 23 4.57 -52.91 -94.57
CA ARG A 23 5.55 -53.60 -95.42
C ARG A 23 6.23 -54.78 -94.70
N PHE A 24 6.44 -54.67 -93.39
CA PHE A 24 7.12 -55.69 -92.60
C PHE A 24 6.30 -56.99 -92.47
N LEU A 25 4.99 -56.89 -92.26
CA LEU A 25 4.16 -58.09 -92.05
C LEU A 25 4.19 -59.06 -93.26
N PRO A 26 3.98 -58.62 -94.51
CA PRO A 26 4.15 -59.48 -95.68
C PRO A 26 5.57 -60.04 -95.82
N PHE A 27 6.58 -59.19 -95.59
CA PHE A 27 7.99 -59.60 -95.63
C PHE A 27 8.29 -60.72 -94.62
N SER A 28 7.81 -60.58 -93.38
CA SER A 28 7.99 -61.58 -92.32
C SER A 28 7.34 -62.92 -92.69
N PHE A 29 6.16 -62.89 -93.32
CA PHE A 29 5.47 -64.09 -93.76
C PHE A 29 6.21 -64.79 -94.91
N GLU A 30 6.76 -64.04 -95.86
CA GLU A 30 7.60 -64.59 -96.92
C GLU A 30 8.91 -65.19 -96.38
N ALA A 31 9.53 -64.51 -95.42
CA ALA A 31 10.74 -65.01 -94.75
C ALA A 31 10.48 -66.34 -94.03
N VAL A 32 9.36 -66.47 -93.31
CA VAL A 32 8.95 -67.74 -92.69
C VAL A 32 8.72 -68.82 -93.75
N ASN A 33 8.08 -68.50 -94.87
CA ASN A 33 7.89 -69.47 -95.97
C ASN A 33 9.23 -70.00 -96.49
N LYS A 34 10.22 -69.12 -96.71
CA LYS A 34 11.58 -69.54 -97.10
C LYS A 34 12.22 -70.42 -96.03
N ALA A 35 12.06 -70.05 -94.76
CA ALA A 35 12.55 -70.85 -93.63
C ALA A 35 11.89 -72.24 -93.56
N THR A 36 10.60 -72.39 -93.91
CA THR A 36 9.96 -73.71 -93.93
C THR A 36 10.55 -74.67 -94.96
N VAL A 37 11.00 -74.16 -96.12
CA VAL A 37 11.67 -74.97 -97.15
C VAL A 37 13.01 -75.46 -96.64
N GLU A 38 13.79 -74.58 -96.01
CA GLU A 38 15.07 -74.92 -95.39
C GLU A 38 14.90 -75.89 -94.21
N PHE A 39 13.87 -75.69 -93.39
CA PHE A 39 13.54 -76.56 -92.27
C PHE A 39 13.18 -77.97 -92.76
N LYS A 40 12.36 -78.09 -93.82
CA LYS A 40 12.05 -79.38 -94.45
C LYS A 40 13.31 -80.05 -95.01
N ARG A 41 14.24 -79.27 -95.59
CA ARG A 41 15.49 -79.80 -96.13
C ARG A 41 16.38 -80.42 -95.05
N LYS A 42 16.50 -79.77 -93.90
CA LYS A 42 17.37 -80.19 -92.79
C LYS A 42 16.72 -81.24 -91.89
N GLU A 43 15.52 -80.96 -91.39
CA GLU A 43 14.84 -81.77 -90.36
C GLU A 43 13.89 -82.81 -90.95
N ARG A 44 13.68 -82.81 -92.27
CA ARG A 44 12.74 -83.71 -92.99
C ARG A 44 11.29 -83.64 -92.50
N ARG A 45 10.93 -82.63 -91.72
CA ARG A 45 9.58 -82.38 -91.21
C ARG A 45 8.89 -81.30 -92.03
N PHE A 46 7.61 -81.52 -92.34
CA PHE A 46 6.79 -80.53 -93.03
C PHE A 46 6.24 -79.51 -92.03
N VAL A 47 6.36 -78.23 -92.37
CA VAL A 47 5.69 -77.11 -91.71
C VAL A 47 4.88 -76.38 -92.77
N TYR A 48 3.60 -76.18 -92.51
CA TYR A 48 2.69 -75.54 -93.45
C TYR A 48 2.33 -74.15 -92.95
N THR A 49 2.54 -73.17 -93.81
CA THR A 49 2.06 -71.80 -93.64
C THR A 49 0.89 -71.58 -94.58
N THR A 50 -0.21 -71.05 -94.05
CA THR A 50 -1.43 -70.78 -94.83
C THR A 50 -1.75 -69.29 -94.79
N PRO A 51 -2.48 -68.75 -95.79
CA PRO A 51 -2.98 -67.37 -95.72
C PRO A 51 -3.79 -67.08 -94.45
N LYS A 52 -4.44 -68.10 -93.86
CA LYS A 52 -5.11 -67.98 -92.56
C LYS A 52 -4.12 -67.72 -91.42
N SER A 53 -2.94 -68.35 -91.44
CA SER A 53 -1.87 -68.10 -90.45
C SER A 53 -1.38 -66.66 -90.50
N TYR A 54 -1.35 -66.04 -91.69
CA TYR A 54 -1.03 -64.62 -91.86
C TYR A 54 -2.10 -63.70 -91.26
N LEU A 55 -3.39 -64.02 -91.41
CA LEU A 55 -4.47 -63.26 -90.79
C LEU A 55 -4.47 -63.39 -89.26
N GLU A 56 -4.17 -64.58 -88.73
CA GLU A 56 -3.99 -64.80 -87.29
C GLU A 56 -2.81 -63.99 -86.74
N LEU A 57 -1.70 -63.87 -87.48
CA LEU A 57 -0.56 -63.01 -87.10
C LEU A 57 -0.97 -61.54 -86.99
N ILE A 58 -1.71 -61.01 -87.96
CA ILE A 58 -2.20 -59.62 -87.94
C ILE A 58 -3.14 -59.41 -86.74
N LYS A 59 -4.04 -60.36 -86.49
CA LYS A 59 -4.98 -60.32 -85.37
C LYS A 59 -4.24 -60.37 -84.02
N LEU A 60 -3.26 -61.26 -83.88
CA LEU A 60 -2.43 -61.38 -82.69
C LEU A 60 -1.64 -60.09 -82.45
N TYR A 61 -1.04 -59.51 -83.49
CA TYR A 61 -0.32 -58.24 -83.40
C TYR A 61 -1.24 -57.11 -82.92
N GLY A 62 -2.45 -56.99 -83.49
CA GLY A 62 -3.43 -55.99 -83.07
C GLY A 62 -3.84 -56.13 -81.61
N GLY A 63 -4.19 -57.34 -81.18
CA GLY A 63 -4.57 -57.60 -79.78
C GLY A 63 -3.43 -57.36 -78.79
N LEU A 64 -2.21 -57.81 -79.14
CA LEU A 64 -1.03 -57.59 -78.29
C LEU A 64 -0.65 -56.12 -78.20
N LEU A 65 -0.76 -55.37 -79.31
CA LEU A 65 -0.48 -53.93 -79.33
C LEU A 65 -1.46 -53.17 -78.42
N GLU A 66 -2.74 -53.48 -78.51
CA GLU A 66 -3.77 -52.90 -77.65
C GLU A 66 -3.52 -53.20 -76.17
N GLU A 67 -3.23 -54.46 -75.83
CA GLU A 67 -2.92 -54.87 -74.46
C GLU A 67 -1.68 -54.14 -73.92
N LYS A 68 -0.59 -54.10 -74.70
CA LYS A 68 0.65 -53.43 -74.28
C LYS A 68 0.47 -51.93 -74.13
N ARG A 69 -0.29 -51.28 -75.01
CA ARG A 69 -0.59 -49.85 -74.90
C ARG A 69 -1.49 -49.55 -73.71
N SER A 70 -2.51 -50.36 -73.47
CA SER A 70 -3.38 -50.22 -72.29
C SER A 70 -2.58 -50.34 -70.98
N ASN A 71 -1.72 -51.35 -70.89
CA ASN A 71 -0.83 -51.53 -69.73
C ASN A 71 0.14 -50.35 -69.55
N ALA A 72 0.74 -49.85 -70.63
CA ALA A 72 1.63 -48.69 -70.58
C ALA A 72 0.88 -47.42 -70.14
N PHE A 73 -0.31 -47.18 -70.70
CA PHE A 73 -1.15 -46.03 -70.34
C PHE A 73 -1.58 -46.09 -68.86
N ALA A 74 -1.97 -47.26 -68.37
CA ALA A 74 -2.29 -47.45 -66.96
C ALA A 74 -1.09 -47.15 -66.05
N ALA A 75 0.12 -47.58 -66.44
CA ALA A 75 1.35 -47.30 -65.71
C ALA A 75 1.71 -45.80 -65.71
N ILE A 76 1.58 -45.12 -66.85
CA ILE A 76 1.78 -43.67 -66.98
C ILE A 76 0.80 -42.93 -66.08
N LYS A 77 -0.50 -43.23 -66.17
CA LYS A 77 -1.54 -42.58 -65.36
C LYS A 77 -1.29 -42.77 -63.86
N ARG A 78 -0.83 -43.96 -63.44
CA ARG A 78 -0.46 -44.22 -62.05
C ARG A 78 0.71 -43.33 -61.60
N LEU A 79 1.74 -43.18 -62.43
CA LEU A 79 2.89 -42.33 -62.14
C LEU A 79 2.53 -40.85 -62.13
N GLU A 80 1.70 -40.38 -63.06
CA GLU A 80 1.18 -39.01 -63.09
C GLU A 80 0.39 -38.68 -61.82
N ASN A 81 -0.51 -39.58 -61.39
CA ASN A 81 -1.23 -39.42 -60.13
C ASN A 81 -0.29 -39.38 -58.92
N GLY A 82 0.72 -40.26 -58.89
CA GLY A 82 1.74 -40.26 -57.84
C GLY A 82 2.55 -38.96 -57.80
N LEU A 83 2.92 -38.43 -58.97
CA LEU A 83 3.64 -37.17 -59.11
C LEU A 83 2.80 -35.97 -58.65
N SER A 84 1.50 -35.95 -58.99
CA SER A 84 0.56 -34.93 -58.50
C SER A 84 0.50 -34.93 -56.97
N LYS A 85 0.35 -36.12 -56.36
CA LYS A 85 0.30 -36.25 -54.90
C LYS A 85 1.60 -35.83 -54.22
N LEU A 86 2.76 -36.15 -54.82
CA LEU A 86 4.05 -35.68 -54.31
C LEU A 86 4.18 -34.16 -54.38
N ARG A 87 3.72 -33.52 -55.46
CA ARG A 87 3.70 -32.05 -55.57
C ARG A 87 2.78 -31.41 -54.53
N GLU A 88 1.54 -31.88 -54.42
CA GLU A 88 0.58 -31.40 -53.40
C GLU A 88 1.16 -31.53 -51.98
N THR A 89 1.84 -32.64 -51.68
CA THR A 89 2.49 -32.85 -50.39
C THR A 89 3.66 -31.89 -50.20
N SER A 90 4.50 -31.69 -51.22
CA SER A 90 5.63 -30.76 -51.17
C SER A 90 5.18 -29.31 -50.93
N GLU A 91 4.11 -28.86 -51.59
CA GLU A 91 3.53 -27.53 -51.39
C GLU A 91 2.95 -27.39 -49.98
N SER A 92 2.28 -28.42 -49.47
CA SER A 92 1.74 -28.44 -48.11
C SER A 92 2.85 -28.37 -47.05
N VAL A 93 3.96 -29.10 -47.26
CA VAL A 93 5.12 -29.07 -46.36
C VAL A 93 5.80 -27.69 -46.39
N ALA A 94 5.98 -27.09 -47.57
CA ALA A 94 6.57 -25.75 -47.68
C ALA A 94 5.73 -24.70 -46.92
N LYS A 95 4.40 -24.79 -47.01
CA LYS A 95 3.50 -23.91 -46.25
C LYS A 95 3.60 -24.14 -44.74
N LEU A 96 3.63 -25.40 -44.30
CA LEU A 96 3.82 -25.75 -42.89
C LEU A 96 5.16 -25.22 -42.34
N GLU A 97 6.23 -25.28 -43.13
CA GLU A 97 7.54 -24.73 -42.74
C GLU A 97 7.51 -23.20 -42.58
N GLU A 98 6.78 -22.49 -43.44
CA GLU A 98 6.58 -21.04 -43.34
C GLU A 98 5.75 -20.67 -42.10
N ASP A 99 4.61 -21.34 -41.90
CA ASP A 99 3.74 -21.14 -40.74
C ASP A 99 4.50 -21.43 -39.42
N LEU A 100 5.34 -22.47 -39.41
CA LEU A 100 6.16 -22.83 -38.25
C LEU A 100 7.20 -21.76 -37.91
N LYS A 101 7.84 -21.15 -38.91
CA LYS A 101 8.80 -20.06 -38.68
C LYS A 101 8.12 -18.86 -38.01
N VAL A 102 6.96 -18.46 -38.52
CA VAL A 102 6.17 -17.36 -37.93
C VAL A 102 5.74 -17.69 -36.50
N MET A 103 5.26 -18.91 -36.26
CA MET A 103 4.90 -19.35 -34.90
C MET A 103 6.08 -19.36 -33.94
N LEU A 104 7.28 -19.75 -34.40
CA LEU A 104 8.48 -19.76 -33.56
C LEU A 104 8.95 -18.35 -33.20
N GLU A 105 8.88 -17.41 -34.15
CA GLU A 105 9.19 -15.99 -33.86
C GLU A 105 8.18 -15.38 -32.88
N ASP A 106 6.88 -15.61 -33.07
CA ASP A 106 5.83 -15.15 -32.14
C ASP A 106 5.95 -15.81 -30.75
N ALA A 107 6.34 -17.09 -30.69
CA ALA A 107 6.60 -17.76 -29.43
C ALA A 107 7.84 -17.19 -28.70
N ALA A 108 8.90 -16.83 -29.44
CA ALA A 108 10.10 -16.23 -28.88
C ALA A 108 9.82 -14.84 -28.30
N THR A 109 9.06 -13.98 -29.00
CA THR A 109 8.69 -12.64 -28.52
C THR A 109 7.74 -12.72 -27.31
N LYS A 110 6.77 -13.64 -27.33
CA LYS A 110 5.91 -13.91 -26.16
C LYS A 110 6.68 -14.44 -24.96
N LYS A 111 7.70 -15.27 -25.19
CA LYS A 111 8.58 -15.76 -24.12
C LYS A 111 9.39 -14.61 -23.51
N GLU A 112 10.02 -13.76 -24.34
CA GLU A 112 10.81 -12.62 -23.86
C GLU A 112 9.96 -11.63 -23.06
N THR A 113 8.75 -11.30 -23.55
CA THR A 113 7.81 -10.45 -22.82
C THR A 113 7.36 -11.07 -21.51
N ALA A 114 7.06 -12.38 -21.47
CA ALA A 114 6.70 -13.07 -20.24
C ALA A 114 7.86 -13.12 -19.22
N GLU A 115 9.09 -13.35 -19.67
CA GLU A 115 10.29 -13.32 -18.82
C GLU A 115 10.52 -11.90 -18.24
N GLY A 116 10.35 -10.86 -19.06
CA GLY A 116 10.43 -9.47 -18.61
C GLY A 116 9.37 -9.08 -17.59
N ILE A 117 8.11 -9.47 -17.81
CA ILE A 117 7.02 -9.25 -16.84
C ILE A 117 7.31 -10.00 -15.54
N ALA A 118 7.79 -11.24 -15.60
CA ALA A 118 8.13 -12.04 -14.42
C ALA A 118 9.24 -11.39 -13.58
N GLU A 119 10.27 -10.83 -14.21
CA GLU A 119 11.34 -10.10 -13.51
C GLU A 119 10.80 -8.83 -12.81
N VAL A 120 9.96 -8.06 -13.51
CA VAL A 120 9.34 -6.86 -12.93
C VAL A 120 8.42 -7.22 -11.76
N VAL A 121 7.58 -8.25 -11.89
CA VAL A 121 6.71 -8.73 -10.79
C VAL A 121 7.54 -9.20 -9.60
N ALA A 122 8.63 -9.93 -9.83
CA ALA A 122 9.51 -10.39 -8.75
C ALA A 122 10.12 -9.21 -7.97
N LYS A 123 10.61 -8.19 -8.69
CA LYS A 123 11.18 -6.98 -8.08
C LYS A 123 10.14 -6.15 -7.32
N GLU A 124 8.96 -5.96 -7.92
CA GLU A 124 7.88 -5.17 -7.31
C GLU A 124 7.33 -5.89 -6.07
N LYS A 125 7.16 -7.21 -6.12
CA LYS A 125 6.72 -8.02 -4.98
C LYS A 125 7.71 -7.95 -3.81
N ALA A 126 9.01 -8.05 -4.08
CA ALA A 126 10.03 -7.88 -3.04
C ALA A 126 10.00 -6.47 -2.42
N SER A 127 9.77 -5.44 -3.24
CA SER A 127 9.61 -4.05 -2.75
C SER A 127 8.39 -3.91 -1.85
N VAL A 128 7.24 -4.46 -2.25
CA VAL A 128 5.99 -4.46 -1.45
C VAL A 128 6.20 -5.18 -0.12
N GLU A 129 6.83 -6.35 -0.10
CA GLU A 129 7.10 -7.09 1.14
C GLU A 129 7.96 -6.29 2.12
N VAL A 130 9.04 -5.66 1.64
CA VAL A 130 9.91 -4.80 2.47
C VAL A 130 9.15 -3.58 3.00
N GLN A 131 8.39 -2.89 2.15
CA GLN A 131 7.64 -1.71 2.57
C GLN A 131 6.51 -2.06 3.54
N THR A 132 5.85 -3.21 3.36
CA THR A 132 4.81 -3.72 4.27
C THR A 132 5.40 -4.05 5.64
N ALA A 133 6.57 -4.70 5.68
CA ALA A 133 7.29 -4.96 6.92
C ALA A 133 7.66 -3.65 7.64
N ASN A 134 8.18 -2.66 6.91
CA ASN A 134 8.49 -1.33 7.47
C ASN A 134 7.24 -0.62 8.00
N ALA A 135 6.11 -0.68 7.28
CA ALA A 135 4.83 -0.12 7.71
C ALA A 135 4.34 -0.75 9.02
N GLN A 136 4.51 -2.07 9.16
CA GLN A 136 4.15 -2.79 10.38
C GLN A 136 5.03 -2.38 11.57
N ILE A 137 6.35 -2.21 11.36
CA ILE A 137 7.27 -1.72 12.40
C ILE A 137 6.87 -0.30 12.82
N GLU A 138 6.63 0.60 11.87
CA GLU A 138 6.22 1.99 12.15
C GLU A 138 4.88 2.01 12.90
N LYS A 139 3.92 1.16 12.51
CA LYS A 139 2.63 1.03 13.20
C LYS A 139 2.78 0.61 14.65
N GLU A 140 3.65 -0.35 14.94
CA GLU A 140 3.94 -0.78 16.31
C GLU A 140 4.61 0.33 17.13
N GLN A 141 5.52 1.10 16.53
CA GLN A 141 6.13 2.26 17.18
C GLN A 141 5.09 3.34 17.51
N VAL A 142 4.24 3.70 16.55
CA VAL A 142 3.15 4.66 16.74
C VAL A 142 2.19 4.19 17.83
N SER A 143 1.86 2.90 17.88
CA SER A 143 1.01 2.33 18.93
C SER A 143 1.62 2.53 20.33
N LYS A 144 2.92 2.28 20.50
CA LYS A 144 3.62 2.50 21.77
C LYS A 144 3.62 3.98 22.18
N ILE A 145 3.86 4.88 21.23
CA ILE A 145 3.82 6.33 21.48
C ILE A 145 2.39 6.76 21.87
N ALA A 146 1.38 6.24 21.18
CA ALA A 146 -0.02 6.54 21.47
C ALA A 146 -0.44 6.05 22.87
N GLU A 147 0.00 4.87 23.28
CA GLU A 147 -0.21 4.36 24.65
C GLU A 147 0.45 5.24 25.71
N GLU A 148 1.70 5.67 25.47
CA GLU A 148 2.43 6.54 26.39
C GLU A 148 1.77 7.92 26.50
N VAL A 149 1.37 8.51 25.36
CA VAL A 149 0.61 9.78 25.32
C VAL A 149 -0.71 9.65 26.05
N GLY A 150 -1.46 8.56 25.80
CA GLY A 150 -2.73 8.30 26.49
C GLY A 150 -2.56 8.14 27.99
N ARG A 151 -1.44 7.57 28.46
CA ARG A 151 -1.11 7.52 29.89
C ARG A 151 -0.81 8.91 30.45
N LYS A 152 0.06 9.68 29.79
CA LYS A 152 0.40 11.07 30.19
C LYS A 152 -0.85 11.96 30.22
N GLN A 153 -1.77 11.77 29.28
CA GLN A 153 -3.04 12.48 29.23
C GLN A 153 -3.89 12.17 30.45
N ARG A 154 -4.15 10.89 30.74
CA ARG A 154 -4.92 10.48 31.93
C ARG A 154 -4.31 10.97 33.23
N ASP A 155 -2.98 10.89 33.36
CA ASP A 155 -2.28 11.36 34.55
C ASP A 155 -2.42 12.89 34.73
N THR A 156 -2.33 13.64 33.62
CA THR A 156 -2.47 15.11 33.64
C THR A 156 -3.92 15.54 33.92
N GLU A 157 -4.90 14.89 33.30
CA GLU A 157 -6.33 15.14 33.52
C GLU A 157 -6.73 14.79 34.96
N SER A 158 -6.25 13.67 35.51
CA SER A 158 -6.53 13.30 36.89
C SER A 158 -6.00 14.31 37.90
N ASP A 159 -4.82 14.88 37.67
CA ASP A 159 -4.27 15.89 38.57
C ASP A 159 -4.92 17.26 38.38
N LEU A 160 -5.32 17.62 37.15
CA LEU A 160 -6.11 18.83 36.89
C LEU A 160 -7.49 18.76 37.56
N ALA A 161 -8.14 17.58 37.52
CA ALA A 161 -9.43 17.35 38.18
C ALA A 161 -9.35 17.48 39.71
N LYS A 162 -8.17 17.26 40.32
CA LYS A 162 -7.95 17.54 41.75
C LYS A 162 -7.79 19.04 42.03
N ALA A 163 -7.39 19.83 41.02
CA ALA A 163 -7.22 21.28 41.14
C ALA A 163 -8.56 22.02 41.13
N GLU A 164 -9.53 21.57 40.32
CA GLU A 164 -10.87 22.16 40.18
C GLU A 164 -11.60 22.40 41.52
N PRO A 165 -11.72 21.40 42.44
CA PRO A 165 -12.38 21.63 43.72
C PRO A 165 -11.62 22.58 44.63
N ALA A 166 -10.27 22.62 44.55
CA ALA A 166 -9.46 23.52 45.36
C ALA A 166 -9.65 24.99 44.92
N VAL A 167 -9.75 25.25 43.60
CA VAL A 167 -10.07 26.58 43.08
C VAL A 167 -11.47 27.00 43.48
N GLU A 168 -12.46 26.13 43.28
CA GLU A 168 -13.86 26.44 43.58
C GLU A 168 -14.04 26.74 45.07
N ALA A 169 -13.40 25.96 45.95
CA ALA A 169 -13.39 26.21 47.39
C ALA A 169 -12.69 27.53 47.75
N ALA A 170 -11.60 27.89 47.06
CA ALA A 170 -10.95 29.19 47.24
C ALA A 170 -11.87 30.35 46.79
N MET A 171 -12.47 30.27 45.61
CA MET A 171 -13.34 31.33 45.09
C MET A 171 -14.60 31.49 45.93
N SER A 172 -15.21 30.37 46.36
CA SER A 172 -16.35 30.38 47.28
C SER A 172 -15.98 31.01 48.63
N ALA A 173 -14.78 30.75 49.16
CA ALA A 173 -14.30 31.40 50.38
C ALA A 173 -14.19 32.93 50.22
N LEU A 174 -13.80 33.43 49.04
CA LEU A 174 -13.79 34.88 48.75
C LEU A 174 -15.19 35.47 48.62
N ASP A 175 -16.18 34.71 48.16
CA ASP A 175 -17.56 35.20 48.07
C ASP A 175 -18.27 35.26 49.43
N THR A 176 -17.76 34.54 50.44
CA THR A 176 -18.21 34.69 51.84
C THR A 176 -17.65 35.93 52.55
N LEU A 177 -16.72 36.66 51.92
CA LEU A 177 -16.09 37.86 52.49
C LEU A 177 -16.86 39.14 52.10
N ASP A 178 -17.45 39.82 53.10
CA ASP A 178 -18.09 41.13 52.92
C ASP A 178 -17.10 42.29 53.17
N GLN A 179 -17.19 43.34 52.37
CA GLN A 179 -16.45 44.60 52.52
C GLN A 179 -16.64 45.21 53.91
N LYS A 180 -17.85 45.06 54.49
CA LYS A 180 -18.18 45.58 55.83
C LYS A 180 -17.39 44.89 56.93
N ASP A 181 -17.18 43.58 56.81
CA ASP A 181 -16.47 42.80 57.81
C ASP A 181 -14.96 43.11 57.79
N LEU A 182 -14.38 43.28 56.59
CA LEU A 182 -13.00 43.74 56.44
C LEU A 182 -12.80 45.18 56.96
N SER A 183 -13.80 46.05 56.76
CA SER A 183 -13.78 47.42 57.31
C SER A 183 -13.85 47.42 58.83
N SER A 184 -14.61 46.48 59.41
CA SER A 184 -14.70 46.28 60.86
C SER A 184 -13.38 45.78 61.44
N CYS A 185 -12.67 44.89 60.74
CA CYS A 185 -11.32 44.46 61.10
C CYS A 185 -10.32 45.62 61.08
N LYS A 186 -10.38 46.52 60.09
CA LYS A 186 -9.50 47.71 60.02
C LYS A 186 -9.65 48.65 61.22
N GLY A 187 -10.87 48.77 61.77
CA GLY A 187 -11.17 49.61 62.93
C GLY A 187 -10.56 49.13 64.25
N MET A 188 -10.01 47.90 64.30
CA MET A 188 -9.42 47.35 65.53
C MET A 188 -8.04 47.95 65.81
N LEU A 189 -7.89 48.62 66.97
CA LEU A 189 -6.61 49.16 67.42
C LEU A 189 -5.56 48.05 67.62
N LYS A 190 -5.96 46.92 68.21
CA LYS A 190 -5.11 45.73 68.42
C LYS A 190 -5.82 44.49 67.88
N PRO A 191 -5.14 43.61 67.12
CA PRO A 191 -5.77 42.42 66.58
C PRO A 191 -6.00 41.38 67.70
N PRO A 192 -7.13 40.66 67.69
CA PRO A 192 -7.26 39.41 68.44
C PRO A 192 -6.08 38.47 68.14
N PRO A 193 -5.60 37.68 69.13
CA PRO A 193 -4.45 36.79 68.92
C PRO A 193 -4.67 35.89 67.71
N LYS A 194 -3.65 35.71 66.86
CA LYS A 194 -3.68 34.88 65.63
C LYS A 194 -4.40 35.50 64.43
N LEU A 195 -5.15 36.60 64.61
CA LEU A 195 -5.80 37.30 63.51
C LEU A 195 -4.77 38.03 62.62
N ASP A 196 -3.79 38.64 63.27
CA ASP A 196 -2.62 39.27 62.67
C ASP A 196 -1.87 38.34 61.71
N GLU A 197 -1.75 37.07 62.05
CA GLU A 197 -1.07 36.08 61.21
C GLU A 197 -1.84 35.68 59.95
N VAL A 198 -3.18 35.67 59.99
CA VAL A 198 -4.02 35.42 58.79
C VAL A 198 -3.87 36.57 57.80
N PHE A 199 -3.88 37.81 58.30
CA PHE A 199 -3.67 38.98 57.45
C PHE A 199 -2.22 39.07 56.94
N ALA A 200 -1.23 38.73 57.76
CA ALA A 200 0.16 38.59 57.33
C ALA A 200 0.32 37.54 56.21
N ALA A 201 -0.33 36.38 56.32
CA ALA A 201 -0.33 35.35 55.27
C ALA A 201 -0.94 35.89 53.97
N THR A 202 -2.05 36.63 54.03
CA THR A 202 -2.62 37.26 52.82
C THR A 202 -1.73 38.38 52.24
N MET A 203 -0.98 39.12 53.07
CA MET A 203 0.03 40.07 52.59
C MET A 203 1.16 39.36 51.84
N CYS A 204 1.62 38.22 52.37
CA CYS A 204 2.65 37.42 51.73
C CYS A 204 2.17 36.83 50.39
N LEU A 205 0.90 36.41 50.28
CA LEU A 205 0.33 35.94 49.01
C LEU A 205 0.26 37.05 47.94
N LEU A 206 -0.17 38.25 48.32
CA LEU A 206 -0.34 39.38 47.39
C LEU A 206 0.94 40.17 47.12
N ALA A 207 2.07 39.76 47.69
CA ALA A 207 3.36 40.43 47.52
C ALA A 207 3.79 40.46 46.05
N GLY A 208 3.94 41.65 45.48
CA GLY A 208 4.26 41.84 44.06
C GLY A 208 3.06 41.85 43.10
N ILE A 209 1.85 41.55 43.59
CA ILE A 209 0.59 41.69 42.84
C ILE A 209 -0.07 43.02 43.19
N MET A 210 -0.14 43.33 44.50
CA MET A 210 -0.70 44.59 44.98
C MET A 210 0.42 45.65 45.14
N PRO A 211 0.35 46.81 44.44
CA PRO A 211 1.41 47.84 44.48
C PRO A 211 1.63 48.48 45.86
N SER A 212 0.63 48.42 46.74
CA SER A 212 0.69 48.99 48.09
C SER A 212 1.54 48.18 49.08
N ILE A 213 1.86 46.91 48.75
CA ILE A 213 2.66 46.03 49.60
C ILE A 213 4.13 46.29 49.35
N VAL A 214 4.81 46.80 50.38
CA VAL A 214 6.24 47.12 50.27
C VAL A 214 7.05 45.83 50.38
N VAL A 215 7.64 45.40 49.27
CA VAL A 215 8.52 44.23 49.21
C VAL A 215 10.00 44.63 49.31
N GLN A 216 10.81 43.74 49.86
CA GLN A 216 12.27 43.86 49.87
C GLN A 216 12.84 43.47 48.49
N LYS A 217 14.13 43.74 48.25
CA LYS A 217 14.83 43.31 47.01
C LYS A 217 14.79 41.79 46.79
N SER A 218 14.54 41.01 47.84
CA SER A 218 14.37 39.55 47.84
C SER A 218 12.96 39.07 47.48
N GLY A 219 12.01 39.98 47.29
CA GLY A 219 10.59 39.67 47.05
C GLY A 219 9.76 39.40 48.31
N ARG A 220 10.39 39.34 49.50
CA ARG A 220 9.68 39.16 50.77
C ARG A 220 9.00 40.46 51.22
N VAL A 221 7.86 40.35 51.89
CA VAL A 221 7.18 41.51 52.49
C VAL A 221 8.09 42.17 53.53
N LYS A 222 8.27 43.49 53.44
CA LYS A 222 9.19 44.25 54.30
C LYS A 222 8.69 44.38 55.74
N ASP A 223 7.38 44.51 55.90
CA ASP A 223 6.71 44.68 57.19
C ASP A 223 5.37 43.92 57.17
N VAL A 224 5.26 42.89 58.01
CA VAL A 224 4.07 42.03 58.17
C VAL A 224 3.26 42.40 59.42
N SER A 225 3.55 43.53 60.04
CA SER A 225 2.83 43.98 61.24
C SER A 225 1.36 44.30 60.96
N TRP A 226 0.53 44.24 62.01
CA TRP A 226 -0.89 44.60 61.93
C TRP A 226 -1.13 46.02 61.40
N ASP A 227 -0.27 46.97 61.75
CA ASP A 227 -0.37 48.34 61.25
C ASP A 227 -0.03 48.43 59.76
N ALA A 228 0.93 47.64 59.28
CA ALA A 228 1.20 47.49 57.85
C ALA A 228 0.03 46.82 57.13
N ALA A 229 -0.58 45.77 57.68
CA ALA A 229 -1.77 45.13 57.11
C ALA A 229 -2.96 46.08 56.99
N LYS A 230 -3.24 46.89 58.04
CA LYS A 230 -4.30 47.91 58.02
C LYS A 230 -4.07 48.99 56.97
N LYS A 231 -2.81 49.41 56.77
CA LYS A 231 -2.46 50.50 55.84
C LYS A 231 -2.31 50.02 54.40
N GLN A 232 -1.68 48.86 54.18
CA GLN A 232 -1.30 48.36 52.87
C GLN A 232 -2.38 47.47 52.23
N LEU A 233 -3.05 46.59 53.01
CA LEU A 233 -4.16 45.77 52.50
C LEU A 233 -5.50 46.48 52.66
N MET A 234 -5.84 46.87 53.90
CA MET A 234 -7.16 47.45 54.20
C MET A 234 -7.24 48.95 53.90
N GLY A 235 -6.17 49.55 53.35
CA GLY A 235 -6.17 50.92 52.85
C GLY A 235 -7.25 51.13 51.79
N ASN A 236 -7.33 50.19 50.84
CA ASN A 236 -8.35 50.12 49.80
C ASN A 236 -8.95 48.70 49.75
N ILE A 237 -10.03 48.49 50.51
CA ILE A 237 -10.65 47.17 50.69
C ILE A 237 -11.20 46.60 49.36
N LYS A 238 -11.71 47.47 48.46
CA LYS A 238 -12.23 47.04 47.16
C LYS A 238 -11.11 46.47 46.26
N GLU A 239 -9.98 47.16 46.22
CA GLU A 239 -8.79 46.74 45.47
C GLU A 239 -8.17 45.47 46.06
N TYR A 240 -8.14 45.34 47.39
CA TYR A 240 -7.70 44.12 48.06
C TYR A 240 -8.53 42.89 47.67
N MET A 241 -9.86 42.98 47.68
CA MET A 241 -10.73 41.88 47.24
C MET A 241 -10.60 41.57 45.74
N MET A 242 -10.40 42.60 44.91
CA MET A 242 -10.14 42.42 43.47
C MET A 242 -8.85 41.62 43.25
N HIS A 243 -7.74 42.02 43.89
CA HIS A 243 -6.46 41.31 43.78
C HIS A 243 -6.50 39.90 44.39
N MET A 244 -7.33 39.64 45.41
CA MET A 244 -7.57 38.29 45.91
C MET A 244 -8.25 37.42 44.84
N LYS A 245 -9.22 37.93 44.09
CA LYS A 245 -9.86 37.20 42.98
C LYS A 245 -8.89 37.03 41.79
N ASP A 246 -8.07 38.04 41.52
CA ASP A 246 -7.08 38.01 40.44
C ASP A 246 -5.90 37.08 40.75
N ILE A 247 -5.66 36.68 42.01
CA ILE A 247 -4.55 35.77 42.36
C ILE A 247 -4.65 34.46 41.58
N LYS A 248 -5.87 33.97 41.30
CA LYS A 248 -6.09 32.77 40.48
C LYS A 248 -5.44 32.93 39.12
N LYS A 249 -5.68 34.06 38.45
CA LYS A 249 -5.11 34.37 37.15
C LYS A 249 -3.58 34.46 37.22
N HIS A 250 -3.05 35.05 38.29
CA HIS A 250 -1.60 35.15 38.48
C HIS A 250 -0.93 33.78 38.76
N VAL A 251 -1.62 32.86 39.43
CA VAL A 251 -1.20 31.45 39.58
C VAL A 251 -1.24 30.73 38.23
N ASP A 252 -2.30 30.91 37.45
CA ASP A 252 -2.48 30.28 36.12
C ASP A 252 -1.42 30.75 35.11
N ASP A 253 -1.06 32.04 35.15
CA ASP A 253 -0.06 32.66 34.26
C ASP A 253 1.39 32.48 34.79
N ASN A 254 1.59 31.81 35.92
CA ASN A 254 2.88 31.60 36.58
C ASN A 254 3.65 32.92 36.82
N THR A 255 2.94 33.98 37.23
CA THR A 255 3.49 35.33 37.45
C THR A 255 3.78 35.64 38.92
N ILE A 256 3.35 34.78 39.85
CA ILE A 256 3.59 34.94 41.29
C ILE A 256 4.96 34.39 41.67
N ASN A 257 5.67 35.11 42.54
CA ASN A 257 6.94 34.64 43.08
C ASN A 257 6.74 33.39 43.97
N HIS A 258 7.44 32.29 43.66
CA HIS A 258 7.43 31.05 44.46
C HIS A 258 7.72 31.28 45.95
N ASN A 259 8.52 32.31 46.29
CA ASN A 259 8.82 32.65 47.68
C ASN A 259 7.57 33.07 48.46
N ASN A 260 6.55 33.64 47.82
CA ASN A 260 5.31 34.06 48.48
C ASN A 260 4.62 32.87 49.15
N PHE A 261 4.46 31.77 48.41
CA PHE A 261 3.84 30.54 48.93
C PHE A 261 4.71 29.87 49.99
N LYS A 262 6.04 29.92 49.86
CA LYS A 262 6.97 29.40 50.88
C LYS A 262 6.86 30.14 52.23
N GLU A 263 6.70 31.46 52.19
CA GLU A 263 6.50 32.27 53.40
C GLU A 263 5.12 32.01 54.02
N VAL A 264 4.09 31.84 53.19
CA VAL A 264 2.72 31.55 53.63
C VAL A 264 2.63 30.19 54.33
N ARG A 265 3.39 29.17 53.88
CA ARG A 265 3.44 27.86 54.54
C ARG A 265 3.87 27.90 56.00
N GLN A 266 4.77 28.81 56.36
CA GLN A 266 5.22 28.97 57.76
C GLN A 266 4.06 29.34 58.70
N TYR A 267 2.99 29.92 58.16
CA TYR A 267 1.77 30.21 58.90
C TYR A 267 0.78 29.05 58.86
N ILE A 268 0.64 28.36 57.71
CA ILE A 268 -0.29 27.23 57.53
C ILE A 268 0.13 26.00 58.34
N GLU A 269 1.42 25.73 58.48
CA GLU A 269 1.95 24.57 59.22
C GLU A 269 1.67 24.64 60.73
N LYS A 270 1.18 25.77 61.24
CA LYS A 270 0.85 25.93 62.65
C LYS A 270 -0.55 25.40 62.93
N ASP A 271 -0.69 24.56 63.97
CA ASP A 271 -1.94 23.85 64.33
C ASP A 271 -3.19 24.74 64.47
N TYR A 272 -3.00 26.04 64.70
CA TYR A 272 -4.09 26.99 64.86
C TYR A 272 -4.56 27.69 63.58
N PHE A 273 -3.87 27.48 62.45
CA PHE A 273 -4.21 28.07 61.16
C PHE A 273 -5.24 27.20 60.44
N ASN A 274 -6.43 27.08 61.03
CA ASN A 274 -7.55 26.35 60.46
C ASN A 274 -8.85 27.17 60.57
N VAL A 275 -9.78 26.90 59.66
CA VAL A 275 -11.02 27.67 59.51
C VAL A 275 -11.84 27.67 60.80
N GLU A 276 -11.92 26.54 61.52
CA GLU A 276 -12.73 26.40 62.73
C GLU A 276 -12.20 27.27 63.89
N THR A 277 -10.89 27.26 64.11
CA THR A 277 -10.22 28.03 65.16
C THR A 277 -10.32 29.53 64.90
N ILE A 278 -10.18 29.97 63.65
CA ILE A 278 -10.26 31.38 63.28
C ILE A 278 -11.72 31.88 63.27
N LYS A 279 -12.69 31.05 62.89
CA LYS A 279 -14.12 31.39 62.88
C LYS A 279 -14.66 31.77 64.25
N THR A 280 -14.16 31.14 65.33
CA THR A 280 -14.52 31.52 66.71
C THR A 280 -14.09 32.94 67.09
N LYS A 281 -13.12 33.52 66.36
CA LYS A 281 -12.57 34.85 66.64
C LYS A 281 -13.12 35.91 65.70
N ASN A 282 -13.17 35.60 64.40
CA ASN A 282 -13.65 36.53 63.38
C ASN A 282 -14.10 35.78 62.12
N GLN A 283 -15.32 36.07 61.65
CA GLN A 283 -15.91 35.41 60.50
C GLN A 283 -15.21 35.76 59.17
N ALA A 284 -14.86 37.03 58.93
CA ALA A 284 -14.13 37.42 57.72
C ALA A 284 -12.73 36.81 57.65
N ALA A 285 -12.03 36.72 58.78
CA ALA A 285 -10.74 36.06 58.81
C ALA A 285 -10.82 34.55 58.61
N ALA A 286 -11.95 33.91 58.93
CA ALA A 286 -12.18 32.51 58.60
C ALA A 286 -12.32 32.32 57.08
N GLY A 287 -12.99 33.24 56.39
CA GLY A 287 -13.04 33.28 54.92
C GLY A 287 -11.64 33.44 54.30
N LEU A 288 -10.83 34.36 54.83
CA LEU A 288 -9.44 34.55 54.39
C LEU A 288 -8.54 33.34 54.69
N CYS A 289 -8.71 32.71 55.86
CA CYS A 289 -7.98 31.49 56.22
C CYS A 289 -8.34 30.33 55.28
N SER A 290 -9.63 30.13 55.00
CA SER A 290 -10.10 29.14 54.03
C SER A 290 -9.56 29.41 52.63
N PHE A 291 -9.56 30.68 52.21
CA PHE A 291 -8.99 31.09 50.92
C PHE A 291 -7.50 30.76 50.82
N VAL A 292 -6.71 31.16 51.83
CA VAL A 292 -5.26 30.94 51.89
C VAL A 292 -4.91 29.44 51.82
N LEU A 293 -5.66 28.58 52.52
CA LEU A 293 -5.45 27.13 52.50
C LEU A 293 -5.73 26.52 51.11
N ASN A 294 -6.88 26.89 50.53
CA ASN A 294 -7.30 26.34 49.24
C ASN A 294 -6.47 26.87 48.06
N ILE A 295 -6.05 28.14 48.08
CA ILE A 295 -5.20 28.71 47.02
C ILE A 295 -3.77 28.18 47.06
N VAL A 296 -3.22 27.87 48.24
CA VAL A 296 -1.91 27.22 48.38
C VAL A 296 -1.97 25.78 47.89
N THR A 297 -3.07 25.07 48.20
CA THR A 297 -3.32 23.72 47.66
C THR A 297 -3.46 23.75 46.14
N TYR A 298 -4.18 24.74 45.60
CA TYR A 298 -4.30 24.94 44.15
C TYR A 298 -2.94 25.18 43.49
N TYR A 299 -2.15 26.10 44.05
CA TYR A 299 -0.81 26.42 43.57
C TYR A 299 0.09 25.18 43.51
N ASP A 300 0.05 24.32 44.55
CA ASP A 300 0.84 23.08 44.61
C ASP A 300 0.47 22.08 43.52
N ILE A 301 -0.82 22.00 43.20
CA ILE A 301 -1.30 21.17 42.10
C ILE A 301 -0.87 21.78 40.77
N VAL A 302 -1.03 23.09 40.57
CA VAL A 302 -0.67 23.78 39.32
C VAL A 302 0.82 23.66 39.01
N ILE A 303 1.72 23.91 39.97
CA ILE A 303 3.18 23.76 39.74
C ILE A 303 3.58 22.32 39.39
N THR A 304 2.79 21.33 39.83
CA THR A 304 3.01 19.91 39.53
C THR A 304 2.41 19.52 38.17
N VAL A 305 1.32 20.17 37.76
CA VAL A 305 0.58 19.90 36.52
C VAL A 305 1.15 20.64 35.32
N GLU A 306 1.67 21.87 35.48
CA GLU A 306 2.31 22.64 34.38
C GLU A 306 3.40 21.87 33.62
N PRO A 307 4.41 21.27 34.28
CA PRO A 307 5.42 20.50 33.56
C PRO A 307 4.82 19.27 32.87
N LYS A 308 3.79 18.64 33.46
CA LYS A 308 3.07 17.51 32.84
C LYS A 308 2.29 17.95 31.60
N ARG A 309 1.65 19.13 31.62
CA ARG A 309 0.98 19.73 30.44
C ARG A 309 1.95 20.01 29.32
N LYS A 310 3.13 20.57 29.61
CA LYS A 310 4.18 20.81 28.61
C LYS A 310 4.70 19.49 28.02
N ALA A 311 5.01 18.51 28.86
CA ALA A 311 5.43 17.18 28.42
C ALA A 311 4.35 16.45 27.60
N LEU A 312 3.06 16.64 27.94
CA LEU A 312 1.93 16.11 27.16
C LEU A 312 1.82 16.81 25.79
N ALA A 313 2.00 18.13 25.74
CA ALA A 313 1.98 18.87 24.48
C ALA A 313 3.11 18.41 23.54
N GLU A 314 4.33 18.28 24.05
CA GLU A 314 5.48 17.75 23.29
C GLU A 314 5.23 16.32 22.81
N ALA A 315 4.69 15.45 23.67
CA ALA A 315 4.39 14.06 23.30
C ALA A 315 3.26 13.97 22.25
N ASN A 316 2.27 14.87 22.28
CA ASN A 316 1.24 14.97 21.25
C ASN A 316 1.81 15.42 19.90
N VAL A 317 2.77 16.34 19.89
CA VAL A 317 3.49 16.73 18.66
C VAL A 317 4.23 15.52 18.08
N GLN A 318 4.97 14.78 18.91
CA GLN A 318 5.66 13.56 18.47
C GLN A 318 4.69 12.50 17.92
N LEU A 319 3.53 12.31 18.56
CA LEU A 319 2.50 11.39 18.07
C LEU A 319 1.91 11.84 16.72
N SER A 320 1.69 13.15 16.54
CA SER A 320 1.20 13.70 15.27
C SER A 320 2.20 13.51 14.13
N GLU A 321 3.49 13.75 14.40
CA GLU A 321 4.56 13.53 13.42
C GLU A 321 4.69 12.04 13.06
N ALA A 322 4.66 11.15 14.06
CA ALA A 322 4.72 9.71 13.85
C ALA A 322 3.52 9.18 13.05
N ASN A 323 2.30 9.66 13.33
CA ASN A 323 1.11 9.34 12.54
C ASN A 323 1.21 9.84 11.09
N THR A 324 1.81 11.01 10.88
CA THR A 324 2.01 11.56 9.52
C THR A 324 2.97 10.69 8.71
N LYS A 325 4.07 10.25 9.33
CA LYS A 325 5.02 9.30 8.72
C LYS A 325 4.34 7.97 8.41
N LEU A 326 3.63 7.38 9.37
CA LEU A 326 2.89 6.14 9.17
C LEU A 326 1.91 6.23 8.00
N LYS A 327 1.15 7.34 7.91
CA LYS A 327 0.21 7.57 6.82
C LYS A 327 0.93 7.60 5.46
N SER A 328 2.05 8.31 5.35
CA SER A 328 2.83 8.34 4.12
C SER A 328 3.37 6.96 3.73
N VAL A 329 3.86 6.19 4.69
CA VAL A 329 4.33 4.81 4.44
C VAL A 329 3.19 3.91 3.99
N MET A 330 2.01 4.00 4.62
CA MET A 330 0.83 3.22 4.23
C MET A 330 0.31 3.59 2.83
N GLU A 331 0.33 4.88 2.46
CA GLU A 331 0.00 5.33 1.10
C GLU A 331 0.99 4.77 0.07
N ASN A 332 2.30 4.77 0.39
CA ASN A 332 3.31 4.16 -0.46
C ASN A 332 3.08 2.65 -0.64
N VAL A 333 2.75 1.93 0.43
CA VAL A 333 2.41 0.49 0.33
C VAL A 333 1.19 0.28 -0.56
N ALA A 334 0.12 1.05 -0.37
CA ALA A 334 -1.10 0.91 -1.18
C ALA A 334 -0.86 1.19 -2.67
N THR A 335 -0.04 2.19 -3.00
CA THR A 335 0.30 2.49 -4.41
C THR A 335 1.16 1.40 -5.04
N LEU A 336 2.10 0.81 -4.29
CA LEU A 336 2.90 -0.31 -4.76
C LEU A 336 2.06 -1.59 -4.94
N GLU A 337 1.12 -1.86 -4.04
CA GLU A 337 0.18 -2.98 -4.16
C GLU A 337 -0.73 -2.83 -5.38
N GLU A 338 -1.24 -1.62 -5.65
CA GLU A 338 -2.06 -1.35 -6.84
C GLU A 338 -1.24 -1.57 -8.14
N ARG A 339 0.01 -1.11 -8.14
CA ARG A 339 0.93 -1.31 -9.27
C ARG A 339 1.23 -2.79 -9.48
N LEU A 340 1.52 -3.54 -8.42
CA LEU A 340 1.73 -4.99 -8.48
C LEU A 340 0.49 -5.71 -9.03
N ALA A 341 -0.71 -5.32 -8.58
CA ALA A 341 -1.97 -5.91 -9.05
C ALA A 341 -2.24 -5.65 -10.54
N LYS A 342 -1.88 -4.46 -11.07
CA LYS A 342 -1.97 -4.17 -12.50
C LYS A 342 -1.02 -5.05 -13.32
N ILE A 343 0.25 -5.12 -12.92
CA ILE A 343 1.28 -5.90 -13.65
C ILE A 343 1.00 -7.41 -13.59
N THR A 344 0.38 -7.91 -12.51
CA THR A 344 0.02 -9.33 -12.39
C THR A 344 -1.21 -9.73 -13.23
N LYS A 345 -2.02 -8.75 -13.65
CA LYS A 345 -3.25 -8.98 -14.41
C LYS A 345 -3.06 -8.87 -15.92
N GLU A 346 -2.06 -8.09 -16.35
CA GLU A 346 -1.52 -8.08 -17.70
C GLU A 346 -0.74 -9.37 -17.98
#